data_AF-A0A099GK72-F1
#
_entry.id   AF-A0A099GK72-F1
#
_cell.length_a   1.000
_cell.length_b   1.000
_cell.length_c   1.000
_cell.angle_alpha   90.00
_cell.angle_beta   90.00
_cell.angle_gamma   90.00
#
_symmetry.space_group_name_H-M   'P 1'
#
loop_
_entity.id
_entity.type
_entity.pdbx_description
1 polymer ?
#
loop_
_entity_poly.entity_id
_entity_poly.type
_entity_poly.pdbx_seq_one_letter_code
_entity_poly.pdbx_strand_id
1 'polypeptide(L)' 'MKNIFAVYCAHTGRRPSTVGNYAVNDGKFFDRIEEGRTCTISTAQKLLGWLSDNWPADLEWPRGVPRPRKREAA' A
#
# COMPACT_ATOMS: atom_id res chain seq x y z
N MET A 1 8.37 13.02 -1.85
CA MET A 1 8.38 11.97 -0.79
C MET A 1 7.91 10.67 -1.44
N LYS A 2 8.71 9.60 -1.46
CA LYS A 2 8.33 8.35 -2.14
C LYS A 2 7.42 7.52 -1.23
N ASN A 3 6.17 7.28 -1.66
CA ASN A 3 5.19 6.47 -0.92
C ASN A 3 5.54 4.96 -1.06
N ILE A 4 5.43 4.18 0.02
CA ILE A 4 5.67 2.72 0.04
C ILE A 4 4.92 1.98 -1.07
N PHE A 5 3.72 2.46 -1.39
CA PHE A 5 2.89 1.92 -2.46
C PHE A 5 3.55 2.08 -3.84
N ALA A 6 4.16 3.23 -4.11
CA ALA A 6 4.86 3.49 -5.37
C ALA A 6 6.11 2.59 -5.50
N VAL A 7 6.82 2.33 -4.39
CA VAL A 7 7.96 1.40 -4.37
C VAL A 7 7.53 -0.02 -4.73
N TYR A 8 6.43 -0.49 -4.12
CA TYR A 8 5.87 -1.81 -4.43
C TYR A 8 5.45 -1.92 -5.91
N CYS A 9 4.74 -0.93 -6.44
CA CYS A 9 4.30 -0.94 -7.83
C CYS A 9 5.49 -0.92 -8.81
N ALA A 10 6.50 -0.09 -8.53
CA ALA A 10 7.72 -0.01 -9.34
C ALA A 10 8.51 -1.32 -9.33
N HIS A 11 8.61 -1.99 -8.18
CA HIS A 11 9.34 -3.26 -8.06
C HIS A 11 8.57 -4.44 -8.68
N THR A 12 7.26 -4.52 -8.45
CA THR A 12 6.42 -5.62 -8.96
C THR A 12 5.97 -5.43 -10.42
N GLY A 13 6.21 -4.25 -11.01
CA GLY A 13 5.72 -3.89 -12.33
C GLY A 13 4.19 -3.79 -12.43
N ARG A 14 3.49 -3.78 -11.29
CA ARG A 14 2.02 -3.74 -11.25
C ARG A 14 1.51 -2.31 -11.36
N ARG A 15 0.38 -2.17 -12.05
CA ARG A 15 -0.32 -0.88 -12.17
C ARG A 15 -0.87 -0.45 -10.81
N PRO A 16 -0.69 0.83 -10.41
CA PRO A 16 -1.20 1.34 -9.13
C PRO A 16 -2.71 1.18 -9.00
N SER A 17 -3.48 1.37 -10.07
CA SER A 17 -4.94 1.16 -10.05
C SER A 17 -5.32 -0.29 -9.75
N THR A 18 -4.55 -1.25 -10.26
CA THR A 18 -4.76 -2.68 -10.01
C THR A 18 -4.45 -3.01 -8.55
N VAL A 19 -3.33 -2.54 -8.03
CA VAL A 19 -2.95 -2.78 -6.62
C VAL A 19 -3.93 -2.09 -5.66
N GLY A 20 -4.38 -0.86 -5.97
CA GLY A 20 -5.39 -0.15 -5.18
C GLY A 20 -6.74 -0.88 -5.15
N ASN A 21 -7.16 -1.45 -6.28
CA ASN A 21 -8.36 -2.28 -6.34
C ASN A 21 -8.20 -3.56 -5.49
N TYR A 22 -7.06 -4.25 -5.56
CA TYR A 22 -6.84 -5.44 -4.73
C TYR A 22 -6.75 -5.14 -3.22
N ALA A 23 -6.09 -4.04 -2.84
CA ALA A 23 -5.81 -3.74 -1.45
C ALA A 23 -6.97 -3.06 -0.72
N VAL A 24 -7.66 -2.13 -1.38
CA VAL A 24 -8.70 -1.28 -0.77
C VAL A 24 -9.98 -1.18 -1.61
N ASN A 25 -10.11 -1.99 -2.68
CA ASN A 25 -11.22 -1.92 -3.64
C ASN A 25 -11.38 -0.53 -4.30
N ASP A 26 -10.31 0.26 -4.34
CA ASP A 26 -10.31 1.60 -4.91
C ASP A 26 -9.17 1.73 -5.93
N GLY A 27 -9.52 1.59 -7.21
CA GLY A 27 -8.57 1.73 -8.30
C GLY A 27 -8.16 3.17 -8.61
N LYS A 28 -8.85 4.16 -8.05
CA LYS A 28 -8.52 5.59 -8.15
C LYS A 28 -7.79 6.10 -6.90
N PHE A 29 -7.48 5.20 -5.96
CA PHE A 29 -6.80 5.56 -4.73
C PHE A 29 -5.48 6.27 -4.99
N PHE A 30 -4.67 5.74 -5.91
CA PHE A 30 -3.36 6.30 -6.19
C PHE A 30 -3.44 7.68 -6.85
N ASP A 31 -4.25 7.85 -7.90
CA ASP A 31 -4.55 9.14 -8.52
C ASP A 31 -4.94 10.18 -7.45
N ARG A 32 -5.87 9.83 -6.56
CA ARG A 32 -6.29 10.74 -5.49
C ARG A 32 -5.13 11.15 -4.57
N ILE A 33 -4.26 10.21 -4.21
CA ILE A 33 -3.09 10.51 -3.36
C ILE A 33 -2.06 11.37 -4.11
N GLU A 34 -1.84 11.13 -5.40
CA GLU A 34 -0.97 11.97 -6.24
C GLU A 34 -1.52 13.38 -6.45
N GLU A 35 -2.84 13.52 -6.56
CA GLU A 35 -3.55 14.81 -6.57
C GLU A 35 -3.44 15.56 -5.21
N GLY A 36 -2.79 14.97 -4.20
CA GLY A 36 -2.62 15.56 -2.88
C GLY A 36 -3.85 15.40 -1.97
N ARG A 37 -4.81 14.56 -2.32
CA ARG A 37 -5.93 14.25 -1.42
C ARG A 37 -5.46 13.36 -0.29
N THR A 38 -6.10 13.53 0.86
CA THR A 38 -5.89 12.66 2.02
C THR A 38 -6.81 11.44 1.94
N CYS A 39 -6.37 10.36 2.59
CA CYS A 39 -7.19 9.19 2.84
C CYS A 39 -7.46 9.05 4.34
N THR A 40 -8.50 8.28 4.68
CA THR A 40 -8.79 7.97 6.07
C THR A 40 -7.75 6.99 6.62
N ILE A 41 -7.50 7.05 7.93
CA ILE A 41 -6.57 6.14 8.62
C ILE A 41 -6.98 4.68 8.39
N SER A 42 -8.27 4.38 8.37
CA SER A 42 -8.80 3.03 8.10
C SER A 42 -8.39 2.49 6.73
N THR A 43 -8.43 3.32 5.68
CA THR A 43 -7.95 2.94 4.34
C THR A 43 -6.43 2.78 4.35
N ALA A 44 -5.74 3.69 5.02
CA ALA A 44 -4.34 3.59 5.47
C ALA A 44 -3.95 2.17 5.91
N GLN A 45 -4.64 1.71 6.96
CA GLN A 45 -4.39 0.45 7.63
C GLN A 45 -4.71 -0.76 6.75
N LYS A 46 -5.81 -0.74 5.99
CA LYS A 46 -6.16 -1.83 5.05
C LYS A 46 -5.09 -1.99 3.97
N LEU A 47 -4.65 -0.88 3.37
CA LEU A 47 -3.61 -0.86 2.36
C LEU A 47 -2.29 -1.41 2.90
N LEU A 48 -1.84 -0.91 4.05
CA LEU A 48 -0.60 -1.37 4.69
C LEU A 48 -0.68 -2.84 5.09
N GLY A 49 -1.83 -3.31 5.56
CA GLY A 49 -2.07 -4.71 5.88
C GLY A 49 -1.93 -5.62 4.66
N TRP A 50 -2.58 -5.25 3.55
CA TRP A 50 -2.46 -5.98 2.28
C TRP A 50 -1.02 -5.97 1.75
N LEU A 51 -0.36 -4.81 1.78
CA LEU A 51 1.04 -4.67 1.37
C LEU A 51 1.96 -5.52 2.24
N SER A 52 1.74 -5.58 3.56
CA SER A 52 2.55 -6.39 4.49
C SER A 52 2.45 -7.89 4.19
N ASP A 53 1.27 -8.35 3.78
CA ASP A 53 1.01 -9.75 3.44
C ASP A 53 1.54 -10.12 2.03
N ASN A 54 1.45 -9.19 1.07
CA ASN A 54 1.86 -9.40 -0.33
C ASN A 54 3.27 -8.86 -0.64
N TRP A 55 4.02 -8.40 0.36
CA TRP A 55 5.32 -7.76 0.16
C TRP A 55 6.33 -8.78 -0.38
N PRO A 56 7.06 -8.48 -1.46
CA PRO A 56 8.07 -9.39 -2.00
C PRO A 56 9.22 -9.54 -1.00
N ALA A 57 9.75 -10.76 -0.88
CA ALA A 57 10.87 -11.07 0.00
C ALA A 57 12.16 -10.35 -0.43
N ASP A 58 12.33 -10.10 -1.74
CA ASP A 58 13.47 -9.43 -2.34
C ASP A 58 13.49 -7.90 -2.13
N LEU A 59 12.42 -7.33 -1.55
CA LEU A 59 12.29 -5.90 -1.33
C LEU A 59 12.29 -5.57 0.16
N GLU A 60 13.23 -4.73 0.59
CA GLU A 60 13.26 -4.26 1.97
C GLU A 60 12.06 -3.37 2.29
N TRP A 61 11.45 -3.59 3.46
CA TRP A 61 10.37 -2.76 3.93
C TRP A 61 10.90 -1.37 4.33
N PRO A 62 10.29 -0.25 3.88
CA PRO A 62 10.82 1.09 4.16
C PRO A 62 10.88 1.39 5.68
N ARG A 63 12.05 1.80 6.16
CA ARG A 63 12.31 2.12 7.60
C ARG A 63 11.44 3.24 8.19
N GLY A 64 10.76 4.04 7.35
CA GLY A 64 9.86 5.11 7.80
C GLY A 64 8.39 4.69 7.95
N VAL A 65 8.03 3.47 7.56
CA VAL A 65 6.64 2.99 7.60
C VAL A 65 6.55 1.82 8.56
N PRO A 66 5.82 1.92 9.68
CA PRO A 66 5.65 0.79 10.58
C PRO A 66 4.93 -0.34 9.83
N ARG A 67 5.59 -1.48 9.69
CA ARG A 67 4.97 -2.67 9.09
C ARG A 67 3.89 -3.18 10.04
N PRO A 68 2.62 -3.21 9.65
CA PRO A 68 1.59 -3.78 10.51
C PRO A 68 1.94 -5.26 10.72
N ARG A 69 2.10 -5.65 11.99
CA ARG A 69 2.05 -7.06 12.36
C ARG A 69 0.70 -7.59 11.91
N LYS A 70 0.71 -8.72 11.20
CA LYS A 70 -0.49 -9.47 10.79
C LYS A 70 -1.46 -9.41 11.97
N ARG A 71 -2.67 -8.88 11.79
CA ARG A 71 -3.68 -8.99 12.84
C ARG A 71 -3.85 -10.50 13.06
N GLU A 72 -3.39 -11.01 14.19
CA GLU A 72 -4.03 -12.17 14.79
C GLU A 72 -5.50 -11.76 14.91
N ALA A 73 -6.35 -12.43 14.12
CA ALA A 73 -7.78 -12.34 14.30
C ALA A 73 -8.06 -12.86 15.71
N ALA A 74 -8.28 -11.94 16.65
CA ALA A 74 -8.83 -12.24 17.96
C ALA A 74 -10.31 -12.60 17.80
#